data_AF-A0A023C095-F1
#
_entry.id   AF-A0A023C095-F1
#
_cell.length_a   1.000
_cell.length_b   1.000
_cell.length_c   1.000
_cell.angle_alpha   90.00
_cell.angle_beta   90.00
_cell.angle_gamma   90.00
#
_symmetry.space_group_name_H-M   'P 1'
#
loop_
_entity.id
_entity.type
_entity.pdbx_description
1 polymer ?
#
loop_
_entity_poly.entity_id
_entity_poly.type
_entity_poly.pdbx_seq_one_letter_code
_entity_poly.pdbx_strand_id
1 'polypeptide(L)'
;MDLIVDFFLIVGIILNLFVLIGLIRLKQKKLSQKILILFWVFVLVNILHSYSALHNIRGLNRITFIFEDGSRFILAPLIYLYFKSLFFKHTDFVKKNLAHFIPFLVYFIIYTIPRFVNIFTEPDTFTHLYTIYKYVNLALVKDLFFIFYCVLSLKLFYRVKKQ
;
A
#
# COMPACT_ATOMS: atom_id res chain seq x y z
N MET A 1 -6.39 -0.12 -26.78
CA MET A 1 -6.07 0.53 -25.49
C MET A 1 -5.24 -0.39 -24.61
N ASP A 2 -5.54 -1.69 -24.62
CA ASP A 2 -4.85 -2.71 -23.81
C ASP A 2 -3.33 -2.74 -24.02
N LEU A 3 -2.84 -2.69 -25.27
CA LEU A 3 -1.39 -2.64 -25.57
C LEU A 3 -0.61 -1.52 -24.86
N ILE A 4 -1.19 -0.32 -24.72
CA ILE A 4 -0.54 0.81 -24.05
C ILE A 4 -0.53 0.57 -22.54
N VAL A 5 -1.65 0.10 -21.98
CA VAL A 5 -1.76 -0.22 -20.55
C VAL A 5 -0.82 -1.38 -20.19
N ASP A 6 -0.78 -2.42 -21.01
CA ASP A 6 0.13 -3.56 -20.90
C ASP A 6 1.59 -3.10 -20.91
N PHE A 7 1.95 -2.21 -21.84
CA PHE A 7 3.29 -1.63 -21.88
C PHE A 7 3.65 -0.94 -20.55
N PHE A 8 2.76 -0.08 -20.02
CA PHE A 8 3.00 0.59 -18.74
C PHE A 8 3.08 -0.38 -17.56
N LEU A 9 2.24 -1.43 -17.52
CA LEU A 9 2.26 -2.43 -16.46
C LEU A 9 3.54 -3.26 -16.51
N ILE A 10 3.94 -3.76 -17.68
CA ILE A 10 5.15 -4.57 -17.85
C ILE A 10 6.40 -3.74 -17.50
N VAL A 11 6.49 -2.51 -18.02
CA VAL A 11 7.59 -1.59 -17.68
C VAL A 11 7.59 -1.30 -16.18
N GLY A 12 6.42 -1.06 -15.58
CA GLY A 12 6.26 -0.85 -14.14
C GLY A 12 6.75 -2.03 -13.30
N ILE A 13 6.43 -3.27 -13.69
CA ILE A 13 6.92 -4.49 -13.05
C ILE A 13 8.45 -4.55 -13.14
N ILE A 14 9.01 -4.37 -14.33
CA ILE A 14 10.47 -4.46 -14.57
C ILE A 14 11.22 -3.41 -13.73
N LEU A 15 10.78 -2.15 -13.77
CA LEU A 15 11.40 -1.06 -13.02
C LEU A 15 11.32 -1.31 -11.51
N ASN A 16 10.17 -1.78 -11.02
CA ASN A 16 9.99 -2.11 -9.60
C ASN A 16 10.93 -3.25 -9.17
N LEU A 17 11.01 -4.33 -9.96
CA LEU A 17 11.93 -5.44 -9.70
C LEU A 17 13.38 -4.97 -9.68
N PHE A 18 13.78 -4.08 -10.59
CA PHE A 18 15.13 -3.52 -10.61
C PHE A 18 15.46 -2.79 -9.30
N VAL A 19 14.54 -1.94 -8.83
CA VAL A 19 14.69 -1.23 -7.55
C VAL A 19 14.77 -2.20 -6.37
N LEU A 20 13.88 -3.21 -6.32
CA LEU A 20 13.88 -4.22 -5.27
C LEU A 20 15.18 -5.03 -5.22
N ILE A 21 15.68 -5.48 -6.38
CA ILE A 21 16.95 -6.21 -6.46
C ILE A 21 18.10 -5.33 -5.96
N GLY A 22 18.14 -4.06 -6.38
CA GLY A 22 19.14 -3.10 -5.90
C GLY A 22 19.12 -2.94 -4.38
N LEU A 23 17.93 -2.80 -3.78
CA LEU A 23 17.79 -2.63 -2.33
C LEU A 23 18.09 -3.91 -1.54
N ILE A 24 17.68 -5.08 -2.04
CA ILE A 24 17.87 -6.37 -1.36
C ILE A 24 19.35 -6.77 -1.34
N ARG A 25 20.13 -6.44 -2.37
CA ARG A 25 21.57 -6.76 -2.46
C ARG A 25 22.46 -5.97 -1.49
N LEU A 26 21.94 -4.94 -0.83
CA LEU A 26 22.71 -4.19 0.17
C LEU A 26 23.02 -5.07 1.39
N LYS A 27 24.32 -5.23 1.69
CA LYS A 27 24.83 -6.08 2.79
C LYS A 27 24.39 -5.58 4.17
N GLN A 28 24.43 -4.27 4.40
CA GLN A 28 24.01 -3.63 5.65
C GLN A 28 22.84 -2.69 5.37
N LYS A 29 21.62 -3.15 5.69
CA LYS A 29 20.38 -2.40 5.41
C LYS A 29 20.05 -1.44 6.55
N LYS A 30 20.08 -0.13 6.28
CA LYS A 30 19.53 0.89 7.18
C LYS A 30 18.02 0.73 7.32
N LEU A 31 17.43 1.27 8.39
CA LEU A 31 15.99 1.20 8.62
C LEU A 31 15.18 1.80 7.46
N SER A 32 15.62 2.95 6.94
CA SER A 32 15.01 3.60 5.78
C SER A 32 14.97 2.69 4.54
N GLN A 33 16.03 1.91 4.31
CA GLN A 33 16.07 0.95 3.20
C GLN A 33 15.12 -0.23 3.42
N LYS A 34 14.95 -0.71 4.66
CA LYS A 34 13.98 -1.76 4.98
C LYS A 34 12.54 -1.28 4.75
N ILE A 35 12.23 -0.05 5.17
CA ILE A 35 10.92 0.58 4.91
C ILE A 35 10.70 0.74 3.40
N LEU A 36 11.73 1.16 2.67
CA LEU A 36 11.64 1.33 1.22
C LEU A 36 11.45 0.00 0.48
N ILE A 37 12.08 -1.09 0.92
CA ILE A 37 11.82 -2.44 0.38
C ILE A 37 10.36 -2.81 0.58
N LEU A 38 9.82 -2.65 1.79
CA LEU A 38 8.42 -2.95 2.08
C LEU A 38 7.46 -2.11 1.21
N PHE A 39 7.77 -0.82 1.04
CA PHE A 39 7.03 0.07 0.15
C PHE A 39 7.00 -0.47 -1.29
N TRP A 40 8.16 -0.80 -1.87
CA TRP A 40 8.23 -1.29 -3.25
C TRP A 40 7.59 -2.66 -3.44
N VAL A 41 7.62 -3.54 -2.44
CA VAL A 41 6.87 -4.79 -2.44
C VAL A 41 5.37 -4.54 -2.56
N PHE A 42 4.81 -3.61 -1.78
CA PHE A 42 3.40 -3.24 -1.91
C PHE A 42 3.08 -2.63 -3.27
N VAL A 43 3.96 -1.77 -3.80
CA VAL A 43 3.78 -1.23 -5.17
C VAL A 43 3.77 -2.37 -6.19
N LEU A 44 4.66 -3.36 -6.07
CA LEU A 44 4.72 -4.50 -6.98
C LEU A 44 3.41 -5.30 -6.92
N VAL A 45 2.89 -5.55 -5.72
CA VAL A 45 1.62 -6.27 -5.54
C VAL A 45 0.45 -5.52 -6.19
N ASN A 46 0.39 -4.20 -6.09
CA ASN A 46 -0.64 -3.38 -6.78
C ASN A 46 -0.55 -3.50 -8.30
N ILE A 47 0.67 -3.44 -8.86
CA ILE A 47 0.88 -3.56 -10.31
C ILE A 47 0.52 -4.98 -10.78
N LEU A 48 0.91 -6.02 -10.04
CA LEU A 48 0.55 -7.41 -10.33
C LEU A 48 -0.96 -7.65 -10.21
N HIS A 49 -1.63 -7.04 -9.23
CA HIS A 49 -3.09 -7.10 -9.13
C HIS A 49 -3.74 -6.51 -10.38
N SER A 50 -3.33 -5.31 -10.78
CA SER A 50 -3.85 -4.62 -11.97
C SER A 50 -3.61 -5.42 -13.24
N TYR A 51 -2.40 -5.97 -13.41
CA TYR A 51 -2.06 -6.87 -14.51
C TYR A 51 -2.94 -8.13 -14.53
N SER A 52 -3.11 -8.77 -13.36
CA SER A 52 -3.96 -9.97 -13.26
C SER A 52 -5.43 -9.68 -13.54
N ALA A 53 -5.93 -8.49 -13.18
CA ALA A 53 -7.28 -8.06 -13.49
C ALA A 53 -7.46 -7.86 -15.00
N LEU A 54 -6.51 -7.16 -15.63
CA LEU A 54 -6.54 -6.87 -17.07
C LEU A 54 -6.50 -8.14 -17.92
N HIS A 55 -5.69 -9.12 -17.53
CA HIS A 55 -5.56 -10.40 -18.24
C HIS A 55 -6.47 -11.52 -17.69
N ASN A 56 -7.43 -11.20 -16.82
CA ASN A 56 -8.37 -12.16 -16.23
C ASN A 56 -7.71 -13.37 -15.53
N ILE A 57 -6.52 -13.19 -14.95
CA ILE A 57 -5.78 -14.22 -14.20
C ILE A 57 -6.37 -14.33 -12.79
N ARG A 58 -7.52 -15.00 -12.67
CA ARG A 58 -8.35 -15.03 -11.46
C ARG A 58 -7.60 -15.45 -10.19
N GLY A 59 -6.71 -16.45 -10.29
CA GLY A 59 -5.94 -16.94 -9.14
C GLY A 59 -5.02 -15.87 -8.56
N LEU A 60 -4.20 -15.26 -9.41
CA LEU A 60 -3.29 -14.17 -9.01
C LEU A 60 -4.07 -12.94 -8.52
N ASN A 61 -5.19 -12.62 -9.18
CA ASN A 61 -6.05 -11.51 -8.79
C ASN A 61 -6.60 -11.69 -7.37
N ARG A 62 -7.12 -12.87 -7.04
CA ARG A 62 -7.64 -13.19 -5.70
C ARG A 62 -6.55 -13.14 -4.62
N ILE A 63 -5.35 -13.65 -4.90
CA ILE A 63 -4.25 -13.63 -3.93
C ILE A 63 -3.79 -12.20 -3.66
N THR A 64 -3.64 -11.41 -4.72
CA THR A 64 -3.15 -10.03 -4.62
C THR A 64 -4.21 -9.06 -4.08
N PHE A 65 -5.50 -9.38 -4.22
CA PHE A 65 -6.62 -8.57 -3.75
C PHE A 65 -6.50 -8.14 -2.28
N ILE A 66 -6.18 -9.09 -1.39
CA ILE A 66 -6.10 -8.84 0.06
C ILE A 66 -5.08 -7.75 0.38
N PHE A 67 -3.98 -7.74 -0.38
CA PHE A 67 -2.90 -6.79 -0.21
C PHE A 67 -3.16 -5.48 -0.95
N GLU A 68 -3.74 -5.54 -2.16
CA GLU A 68 -4.07 -4.38 -3.00
C GLU A 68 -5.13 -3.51 -2.31
N ASP A 69 -6.22 -4.11 -1.83
CA ASP A 69 -7.39 -3.37 -1.34
C ASP A 69 -7.04 -2.49 -0.13
N GLY A 70 -6.17 -2.98 0.76
CA GLY A 70 -5.67 -2.24 1.92
C GLY A 70 -4.38 -1.44 1.67
N SER A 71 -3.77 -1.56 0.48
CA SER A 71 -2.42 -1.05 0.23
C SER A 71 -2.27 0.45 0.44
N ARG A 72 -3.28 1.26 0.08
CA ARG A 72 -3.24 2.73 0.24
C ARG A 72 -3.14 3.15 1.71
N PHE A 73 -3.73 2.39 2.61
CA PHE A 73 -3.62 2.62 4.06
C PHE A 73 -2.26 2.21 4.64
N ILE A 74 -1.47 1.42 3.92
CA ILE A 74 -0.09 1.05 4.29
C ILE A 74 0.93 1.97 3.63
N LEU A 75 0.83 2.17 2.31
CA LEU A 75 1.77 2.93 1.50
C LEU A 75 1.91 4.37 2.00
N ALA A 76 0.80 5.01 2.38
CA ALA A 76 0.79 6.38 2.90
C ALA A 76 1.66 6.53 4.18
N PRO A 77 1.43 5.77 5.26
CA PRO A 77 2.33 5.72 6.41
C PRO A 77 3.77 5.35 6.07
N LEU A 78 4.00 4.39 5.15
CA LEU A 78 5.35 3.98 4.79
C LEU A 78 6.16 5.13 4.20
N ILE A 79 5.56 6.00 3.37
CA ILE A 79 6.23 7.19 2.84
C ILE A 79 6.67 8.12 3.99
N TYR A 80 5.76 8.41 4.92
CA TYR A 80 6.07 9.26 6.06
C TYR A 80 7.16 8.68 6.96
N LEU A 81 7.08 7.38 7.25
CA LEU A 81 8.08 6.70 8.06
C LEU A 81 9.43 6.58 7.35
N TYR A 82 9.43 6.43 6.03
CA TYR A 82 10.65 6.50 5.23
C TYR A 82 11.36 7.84 5.46
N PHE A 83 10.68 8.97 5.24
CA PHE A 83 11.27 10.30 5.47
C PHE A 83 11.72 10.47 6.92
N LYS A 84 10.89 10.08 7.89
CA LYS A 84 11.23 10.17 9.32
C LYS A 84 12.47 9.35 9.68
N SER A 85 12.63 8.17 9.06
CA SER A 85 13.81 7.33 9.26
C SER A 85 15.07 7.83 8.56
N LEU A 86 14.99 8.80 7.65
CA LEU A 86 16.18 9.43 7.06
C LEU A 86 16.81 10.45 8.00
N PHE A 87 16.01 11.15 8.81
CA PHE A 87 16.46 12.32 9.57
C PHE A 87 16.63 12.07 11.08
N PHE A 88 15.89 11.12 11.67
CA PHE A 88 15.86 10.94 13.12
C PHE A 88 16.47 9.61 13.58
N LYS A 89 17.15 9.61 14.74
CA LYS A 89 17.72 8.41 15.38
C LYS A 89 16.63 7.38 15.75
N HIS A 90 17.00 6.10 15.75
CA HIS A 90 16.05 4.97 15.61
C HIS A 90 15.66 4.24 16.90
N THR A 91 15.90 4.77 18.09
CA THR A 91 15.55 4.06 19.34
C THR A 91 14.04 3.85 19.44
N ASP A 92 13.64 2.58 19.42
CA ASP A 92 12.25 2.10 19.39
C ASP A 92 11.39 2.68 18.24
N PHE A 93 12.02 2.95 17.07
CA PHE A 93 11.33 3.59 15.94
C PHE A 93 10.06 2.84 15.51
N VAL A 94 10.11 1.51 15.42
CA VAL A 94 8.94 0.73 14.99
C VAL A 94 7.79 0.88 16.00
N LYS A 95 8.03 0.60 17.29
CA LYS A 95 7.02 0.66 18.35
C LYS A 95 6.34 2.04 18.42
N LYS A 96 7.11 3.12 18.31
CA LYS A 96 6.60 4.50 18.38
C LYS A 96 5.74 4.91 17.18
N ASN A 97 5.79 4.15 16.09
CA ASN A 97 5.10 4.50 14.84
C ASN A 97 4.04 3.46 14.41
N LEU A 98 3.82 2.39 15.18
CA LEU A 98 2.82 1.36 14.87
C LEU A 98 1.39 1.92 14.78
N ALA A 99 1.08 2.98 15.54
CA ALA A 99 -0.23 3.61 15.54
C ALA A 99 -0.67 4.14 14.16
N HIS A 100 0.28 4.48 13.28
CA HIS A 100 -0.02 4.93 11.92
C HIS A 100 -0.68 3.83 11.05
N PHE A 101 -0.56 2.56 11.44
CA PHE A 101 -1.15 1.41 10.75
C PHE A 101 -2.49 0.94 11.35
N ILE A 102 -2.99 1.58 12.42
CA ILE A 102 -4.32 1.28 12.97
C ILE A 102 -5.42 1.45 11.91
N PRO A 103 -5.45 2.54 11.10
CA PRO A 103 -6.46 2.68 10.04
C PRO A 103 -6.43 1.53 9.04
N PHE A 104 -5.24 1.01 8.70
CA PHE A 104 -5.12 -0.19 7.87
C PHE A 104 -5.75 -1.40 8.56
N LEU A 105 -5.42 -1.68 9.83
CA LEU A 105 -5.97 -2.84 10.54
C LEU A 105 -7.49 -2.79 10.66
N VAL A 106 -8.05 -1.62 10.98
CA VAL A 106 -9.50 -1.41 11.05
C VAL A 106 -10.15 -1.64 9.68
N TYR A 107 -9.61 -1.03 8.63
CA TYR A 107 -10.11 -1.23 7.27
C TYR A 107 -9.99 -2.70 6.82
N PHE A 108 -8.87 -3.35 7.15
CA PHE A 108 -8.60 -4.72 6.77
C PHE A 108 -9.59 -5.70 7.40
N ILE A 109 -9.85 -5.56 8.71
CA ILE A 109 -10.73 -6.47 9.46
C ILE A 109 -12.21 -6.20 9.12
N ILE A 110 -12.63 -4.92 9.03
CA ILE A 110 -14.05 -4.57 8.87
C ILE A 110 -14.50 -4.63 7.41
N TYR A 111 -13.57 -4.42 6.46
CA TYR A 111 -13.91 -4.30 5.04
C TYR A 111 -13.18 -5.34 4.17
N THR A 112 -11.84 -5.36 4.16
CA THR A 112 -11.10 -6.22 3.21
C THR A 112 -11.35 -7.71 3.43
N ILE A 113 -11.29 -8.21 4.66
CA ILE A 113 -11.56 -9.62 4.98
C ILE A 113 -13.02 -9.97 4.63
N PRO A 114 -14.05 -9.26 5.12
CA PRO A 114 -15.45 -9.52 4.74
C PRO A 114 -15.68 -9.50 3.23
N ARG A 115 -15.11 -8.53 2.52
CA ARG A 115 -15.22 -8.44 1.07
C ARG A 115 -14.56 -9.63 0.38
N PHE A 116 -13.41 -10.06 0.88
CA PHE A 116 -12.75 -11.26 0.38
C PHE A 116 -13.60 -12.51 0.58
N VAL A 117 -14.29 -12.65 1.72
CA VAL A 117 -15.20 -13.79 1.96
C VAL A 117 -16.38 -13.77 0.99
N ASN A 118 -17.04 -12.62 0.78
CA ASN A 118 -18.16 -12.51 -0.17
C ASN A 118 -17.75 -12.85 -1.62
N ILE A 119 -16.48 -12.72 -2.00
CA ILE A 119 -16.01 -13.16 -3.33
C ILE A 119 -16.15 -14.69 -3.53
N PHE A 120 -16.27 -15.47 -2.45
CA PHE A 120 -16.39 -16.93 -2.49
C PHE A 120 -17.74 -17.47 -1.99
N THR A 121 -18.66 -16.61 -1.53
CA THR A 121 -19.95 -17.04 -0.99
C THR A 121 -21.12 -16.43 -1.75
N GLU A 122 -22.08 -17.27 -2.15
CA GLU A 122 -23.36 -16.84 -2.72
C GLU A 122 -24.50 -17.44 -1.87
N PRO A 123 -25.40 -16.63 -1.26
CA PRO A 123 -25.40 -15.17 -1.25
C PRO A 123 -24.30 -14.57 -0.34
N ASP A 124 -24.03 -13.29 -0.53
CA ASP A 124 -23.11 -12.49 0.29
C ASP A 124 -23.34 -12.69 1.79
N THR A 125 -22.30 -13.17 2.50
CA THR A 125 -22.36 -13.41 3.95
C THR A 125 -22.36 -12.12 4.76
N PHE A 126 -21.58 -11.13 4.30
CA PHE A 126 -21.41 -9.84 4.97
C PHE A 126 -22.19 -8.74 4.27
N THR A 127 -23.48 -8.61 4.60
CA THR A 127 -24.40 -7.66 3.96
C THR A 127 -24.11 -6.19 4.29
N HIS A 128 -23.41 -5.90 5.40
CA HIS A 128 -23.04 -4.54 5.79
C HIS A 128 -22.14 -3.84 4.76
N LEU A 129 -21.42 -4.61 3.93
CA LEU A 129 -20.60 -4.07 2.85
C LEU A 129 -21.43 -3.30 1.81
N TYR A 130 -22.69 -3.71 1.57
CA TYR A 130 -23.60 -2.99 0.69
C TYR A 130 -23.89 -1.57 1.21
N THR A 131 -24.13 -1.44 2.51
CA THR A 131 -24.35 -0.14 3.16
C THR A 131 -23.10 0.74 3.04
N ILE A 132 -21.92 0.17 3.29
CA ILE A 132 -20.65 0.91 3.14
C ILE A 132 -20.49 1.40 1.69
N TYR A 133 -20.67 0.52 0.70
CA TYR A 133 -20.54 0.87 -0.70
C TYR A 133 -21.54 1.96 -1.13
N LYS A 134 -22.78 1.90 -0.62
CA LYS A 134 -23.85 2.84 -0.96
C LYS A 134 -23.61 4.24 -0.40
N TYR A 135 -23.10 4.37 0.82
CA TYR A 135 -22.99 5.65 1.52
C TYR A 135 -21.57 6.22 1.59
N VAL A 136 -20.54 5.39 1.39
CA VAL A 136 -19.14 5.78 1.59
C VAL A 136 -18.36 5.61 0.30
N ASN A 137 -17.83 6.71 -0.23
CA ASN A 137 -16.86 6.66 -1.30
C ASN A 137 -15.48 6.27 -0.74
N LEU A 138 -15.21 4.97 -0.66
CA LEU A 138 -13.96 4.44 -0.12
C LEU A 138 -12.72 4.87 -0.90
N ALA A 139 -12.84 5.11 -2.21
CA ALA A 139 -11.72 5.62 -3.00
C ALA A 139 -11.31 7.01 -2.49
N LEU A 140 -12.28 7.91 -2.32
CA LEU A 140 -12.05 9.24 -1.77
C LEU A 140 -11.46 9.19 -0.34
N VAL A 141 -11.94 8.29 0.53
CA VAL A 141 -11.39 8.12 1.88
C VAL A 141 -9.90 7.70 1.82
N LYS A 142 -9.57 6.71 0.98
CA LYS A 142 -8.18 6.25 0.79
C LYS A 142 -7.29 7.36 0.24
N ASP A 143 -7.81 8.15 -0.69
CA ASP A 143 -7.04 9.22 -1.35
C ASP A 143 -6.80 10.40 -0.39
N LEU A 144 -7.80 10.80 0.40
CA LEU A 144 -7.65 11.80 1.47
C LEU A 144 -6.63 11.34 2.53
N PHE A 145 -6.67 10.07 2.91
CA PHE A 145 -5.69 9.49 3.83
C PHE A 145 -4.28 9.56 3.25
N PHE A 146 -4.11 9.24 1.96
CA PHE A 146 -2.81 9.34 1.29
C PHE A 146 -2.29 10.79 1.24
N ILE A 147 -3.15 11.73 0.83
CA ILE A 147 -2.83 13.16 0.80
C ILE A 147 -2.40 13.67 2.19
N PHE A 148 -3.11 13.27 3.24
CA PHE A 148 -2.76 13.64 4.61
C PHE A 148 -1.32 13.23 4.97
N TYR A 149 -0.91 12.01 4.65
CA TYR A 149 0.46 11.54 4.92
C TYR A 149 1.51 12.19 4.01
N CYS A 150 1.18 12.53 2.76
CA CYS A 150 2.04 13.35 1.90
C CYS A 150 2.29 14.71 2.55
N VAL A 151 1.25 15.37 3.06
CA VAL A 151 1.38 16.66 3.77
C VAL A 151 2.22 16.53 5.03
N LEU A 152 2.04 15.47 5.82
CA LEU A 152 2.88 15.20 6.99
C LEU A 152 4.35 15.00 6.62
N SER A 153 4.61 14.29 5.52
CA SER A 153 5.96 14.04 5.01
C SER A 153 6.63 15.34 4.57
N LEU A 154 5.91 16.20 3.85
CA LEU A 154 6.40 17.52 3.44
C LEU A 154 6.68 18.41 4.65
N LYS A 155 5.75 18.48 5.62
CA LYS A 155 5.95 19.25 6.87
C LYS A 155 7.19 18.78 7.62
N LEU A 156 7.44 17.47 7.67
CA LEU A 156 8.62 16.90 8.30
C LEU A 156 9.90 17.34 7.59
N PHE A 157 9.92 17.27 6.26
CA PHE A 157 11.05 17.70 5.44
C PHE A 157 11.39 19.18 5.66
N TYR A 158 10.39 20.06 5.61
CA TYR A 158 10.62 21.49 5.82
C TYR A 158 11.08 21.83 7.26
N ARG A 159 10.63 21.06 8.26
CA ARG A 159 11.10 21.22 9.63
C ARG A 159 12.59 20.91 9.76
N VAL A 160 13.05 19.84 9.10
CA VAL A 160 14.47 19.46 9.11
C VAL A 160 15.32 20.46 8.32
N LYS A 161 14.85 20.95 7.16
CA LYS A 161 15.58 21.95 6.36
C LYS A 161 15.81 23.28 7.10
N LYS A 162 14.94 23.62 8.06
CA LYS A 162 15.03 24.86 8.84
C LYS A 162 16.01 24.75 10.03
N GLN A 163 16.44 23.54 10.39
CA GLN A 163 17.46 23.28 11.42
C GLN A 163 18.85 23.33 10.80
#